data_AF-A0A933EF21-F1
#
_entry.id   AF-A0A933EF21-F1
#
_cell.length_a   1.000
_cell.length_b   1.000
_cell.length_c   1.000
_cell.angle_alpha   90.00
_cell.angle_beta   90.00
_cell.angle_gamma   90.00
#
_symmetry.space_group_name_H-M   'P 1'
#
loop_
_entity.id
_entity.type
_entity.pdbx_description
1 polymer ?
#
loop_
_entity_poly.entity_id
_entity_poly.type
_entity_poly.pdbx_seq_one_letter_code
_entity_poly.pdbx_strand_id
1 'polypeptide(L)'
;MIAVKDLALGNLIFQVLLIVLVSWAAFLAKKKQLKIHCTMVRIAVLLQLIAIAFIMTPSLAGYLKPGTSIRLLIEMLTHHTLGLLVIAIWIYVNLVMLRILKTKRRLIPFMRVALLAWIAAILIGMHLYLTIYL
;
A
#
# COMPACT_ATOMS: atom_id res chain seq x y z
N MET A 1 12.87 23.72 -9.42
CA MET A 1 12.37 22.49 -10.07
C MET A 1 12.65 21.35 -9.10
N ILE A 2 11.64 20.83 -8.40
CA ILE A 2 11.85 19.71 -7.46
C ILE A 2 12.33 18.52 -8.30
N ALA A 3 13.48 17.93 -7.98
CA ALA A 3 13.99 16.83 -8.78
C ALA A 3 13.04 15.63 -8.62
N VAL A 4 12.78 14.88 -9.69
CA VAL A 4 11.90 13.69 -9.66
C VAL A 4 12.36 12.69 -8.58
N LYS A 5 13.67 12.65 -8.30
CA LYS A 5 14.30 11.90 -7.21
C LYS A 5 13.80 12.34 -5.82
N ASP A 6 13.62 13.63 -5.57
CA ASP A 6 13.16 14.16 -4.27
C ASP A 6 11.69 13.79 -4.02
N LEU A 7 10.86 13.85 -5.07
CA LEU A 7 9.47 13.38 -5.02
C LEU A 7 9.39 11.88 -4.74
N ALA A 8 10.24 11.08 -5.39
CA ALA A 8 10.31 9.63 -5.18
C ALA A 8 10.79 9.29 -3.76
N LEU A 9 11.78 10.01 -3.25
CA LEU A 9 12.27 9.84 -1.87
C LEU A 9 11.19 10.22 -0.86
N GLY A 10 10.52 11.35 -1.06
CA GLY A 10 9.40 11.79 -0.21
C GLY A 10 8.27 10.77 -0.18
N ASN A 11 7.92 10.20 -1.34
CA ASN A 11 6.95 9.11 -1.41
C ASN A 11 7.42 7.88 -0.64
N LEU A 12 8.70 7.49 -0.77
CA LEU A 12 9.23 6.33 -0.06
C LEU A 12 9.16 6.51 1.47
N ILE A 13 9.57 7.67 1.97
CA ILE A 13 9.47 8.03 3.39
C ILE A 13 8.01 7.97 3.84
N PHE A 14 7.09 8.54 3.05
CA PHE A 14 5.66 8.50 3.34
C PHE A 14 5.11 7.07 3.41
N GLN A 15 5.49 6.20 2.48
CA GLN A 15 5.11 4.78 2.49
C GLN A 15 5.66 4.06 3.73
N VAL A 16 6.88 4.36 4.16
CA VAL A 16 7.46 3.81 5.39
C VAL A 16 6.68 4.27 6.61
N LEU A 17 6.28 5.53 6.69
CA LEU A 17 5.42 6.03 7.77
C LEU A 17 4.06 5.32 7.77
N LEU A 18 3.45 5.09 6.60
CA LEU A 18 2.20 4.35 6.49
C LEU A 18 2.34 2.90 6.97
N ILE A 19 3.42 2.18 6.62
CA ILE A 19 3.58 0.79 7.08
C ILE A 19 3.79 0.72 8.59
N VAL A 20 4.49 1.69 9.18
CA VAL A 20 4.63 1.81 10.64
C VAL A 20 3.27 2.07 11.29
N LEU A 21 2.47 2.98 10.74
CA LEU A 21 1.13 3.31 11.23
C LEU A 21 0.20 2.09 11.21
N VAL A 22 0.20 1.33 10.12
CA VAL A 22 -0.63 0.13 9.96
C VAL A 22 -0.14 -1.01 10.86
N SER A 23 1.17 -1.15 11.03
CA SER A 23 1.76 -2.11 11.98
C SER A 23 1.37 -1.79 13.43
N TRP A 24 1.38 -0.51 13.80
CA TRP A 24 0.89 -0.04 15.09
C TRP A 24 -0.62 -0.31 15.24
N ALA A 25 -1.42 -0.06 14.21
CA ALA A 25 -2.83 -0.39 14.23
C ALA A 25 -3.07 -1.90 14.43
N ALA A 26 -2.24 -2.77 13.85
CA ALA A 26 -2.30 -4.22 14.08
C ALA A 26 -1.96 -4.60 15.53
N PHE A 27 -1.02 -3.88 16.17
CA PHE A 27 -0.73 -4.05 17.59
C PHE A 27 -1.91 -3.63 18.48
N LEU A 28 -2.61 -2.55 18.16
CA LEU A 28 -3.83 -2.12 18.87
C LEU A 28 -4.97 -3.14 18.77
N ALA A 29 -5.07 -3.85 17.64
CA ALA A 29 -6.02 -4.96 17.51
C ALA A 29 -5.71 -6.10 18.50
N LYS A 30 -4.43 -6.41 18.76
CA LYS A 30 -4.04 -7.38 19.80
C LYS A 30 -4.44 -6.93 21.20
N LYS A 31 -4.39 -5.62 21.47
CA LYS A 31 -4.86 -4.99 22.72
C LYS A 31 -6.40 -4.87 22.81
N LYS A 32 -7.15 -5.47 21.87
CA LYS A 32 -8.63 -5.40 21.77
C LYS A 32 -9.18 -3.97 21.59
N GLN A 33 -8.35 -3.00 21.20
CA GLN A 33 -8.75 -1.62 20.94
C GLN A 33 -9.27 -1.46 19.50
N LEU A 34 -10.36 -2.17 19.18
CA LEU A 34 -10.83 -2.33 17.81
C LEU A 34 -11.33 -1.03 17.16
N LYS A 35 -11.93 -0.12 17.94
CA LYS A 35 -12.38 1.20 17.43
C LYS A 35 -11.21 1.99 16.86
N ILE A 36 -10.12 2.09 17.63
CA ILE A 36 -8.93 2.85 17.23
C ILE A 36 -8.24 2.15 16.05
N HIS A 37 -8.11 0.83 16.09
CA HIS A 37 -7.59 0.03 14.98
C HIS A 37 -8.32 0.35 13.65
N CYS A 38 -9.65 0.26 13.64
CA CYS A 38 -10.44 0.49 12.43
C CYS A 38 -10.27 1.92 11.90
N THR A 39 -10.27 2.92 12.79
CA THR A 39 -10.07 4.32 12.40
C THR A 39 -8.68 4.54 11.80
N MET A 40 -7.63 4.02 12.43
CA MET A 40 -6.26 4.16 11.95
C MET A 40 -6.06 3.50 10.59
N VAL A 41 -6.56 2.26 10.40
CA VAL A 41 -6.46 1.56 9.11
C VAL A 41 -7.24 2.31 8.02
N ARG A 42 -8.43 2.84 8.32
CA ARG A 42 -9.20 3.63 7.36
C ARG A 42 -8.45 4.89 6.94
N ILE A 43 -7.87 5.64 7.88
CA ILE A 43 -7.06 6.82 7.58
C ILE A 43 -5.83 6.44 6.74
N ALA A 44 -5.11 5.39 7.13
CA ALA A 44 -3.92 4.93 6.42
C ALA A 44 -4.22 4.57 4.95
N VAL A 45 -5.33 3.87 4.69
CA VAL A 45 -5.72 3.49 3.32
C VAL A 45 -6.18 4.70 2.51
N LEU A 46 -6.90 5.66 3.11
CA LEU A 46 -7.24 6.90 2.40
C LEU A 46 -6.00 7.72 2.03
N LEU A 47 -5.05 7.83 2.95
CA LEU A 47 -3.75 8.45 2.69
C LEU A 47 -2.98 7.71 1.58
N GLN A 48 -3.03 6.38 1.56
CA GLN A 48 -2.45 5.56 0.50
C GLN A 48 -3.09 5.84 -0.86
N LEU A 49 -4.42 5.95 -0.93
CA LEU A 49 -5.13 6.25 -2.18
C LEU A 49 -4.75 7.64 -2.72
N ILE A 50 -4.60 8.63 -1.84
CA ILE A 50 -4.14 9.98 -2.21
C ILE A 50 -2.72 9.89 -2.78
N ALA A 51 -1.80 9.19 -2.11
CA ALA A 51 -0.43 9.03 -2.61
C ALA A 51 -0.38 8.29 -3.95
N ILE A 52 -1.23 7.27 -4.15
CA ILE A 52 -1.33 6.57 -5.43
C ILE A 52 -1.79 7.52 -6.53
N ALA A 53 -2.85 8.29 -6.30
CA ALA A 53 -3.43 9.18 -7.30
C ALA A 53 -2.47 10.32 -7.71
N PHE A 54 -1.81 10.96 -6.73
CA PHE A 54 -1.04 12.18 -7.00
C PHE A 54 0.47 11.97 -7.16
N ILE A 55 1.03 10.86 -6.67
CA ILE A 55 2.48 10.66 -6.67
C ILE A 55 2.86 9.40 -7.46
N MET A 56 2.28 8.24 -7.12
CA MET A 56 2.73 6.97 -7.70
C MET A 56 2.25 6.78 -9.15
N THR A 57 1.01 7.15 -9.46
CA THR A 57 0.44 6.98 -10.81
C THR A 57 1.15 7.86 -11.86
N PRO A 58 1.38 9.17 -11.61
CA PRO A 58 2.15 10.00 -12.54
C PRO A 58 3.59 9.51 -12.70
N SER A 59 4.19 8.99 -11.62
CA SER A 59 5.55 8.46 -11.66
C SER A 59 5.67 7.23 -12.57
N LEU A 60 4.71 6.30 -12.54
CA LEU A 60 4.71 5.10 -13.37
C LEU A 60 4.77 5.42 -14.87
N ALA A 61 3.96 6.39 -15.31
CA ALA A 61 3.96 6.84 -16.71
C ALA A 61 5.34 7.35 -17.16
N GLY A 62 6.13 7.91 -16.24
CA GLY A 62 7.50 8.35 -16.51
C GLY A 62 8.52 7.22 -16.74
N TYR A 63 8.27 6.02 -16.20
CA TYR A 63 9.20 4.87 -16.27
C TYR A 63 8.83 3.82 -17.32
N LEU A 64 7.61 3.84 -17.85
CA LEU A 64 7.17 2.97 -18.95
C LEU A 64 7.66 3.53 -20.29
N LYS A 65 8.98 3.53 -20.51
CA LYS A 65 9.60 3.95 -21.76
C LYS A 65 10.10 2.75 -22.58
N PRO A 66 10.15 2.85 -23.92
CA PRO A 66 10.82 1.85 -24.75
C PRO A 66 12.27 1.68 -24.28
N GLY A 67 12.67 0.44 -23.95
CA GLY A 67 13.99 0.12 -23.39
C GLY A 67 14.01 -0.25 -21.91
N THR A 68 12.88 -0.17 -21.20
CA THR A 68 12.78 -0.69 -19.82
C THR A 68 13.03 -2.20 -19.80
N SER A 69 13.90 -2.66 -18.90
CA SER A 69 14.21 -4.10 -18.78
C SER A 69 12.97 -4.91 -18.38
N ILE A 70 12.83 -6.11 -18.94
CA ILE A 70 11.70 -7.01 -18.64
C ILE A 70 11.59 -7.31 -17.14
N ARG A 71 12.74 -7.41 -16.45
CA ARG A 71 12.79 -7.62 -15.01
C ARG A 71 12.18 -6.44 -14.25
N LEU A 72 12.59 -5.21 -14.58
CA LEU A 72 12.07 -4.00 -13.92
C LEU A 72 10.56 -3.85 -14.17
N LEU A 73 10.10 -4.19 -15.38
CA LEU A 73 8.67 -4.20 -15.71
C LEU A 73 7.89 -5.19 -14.84
N ILE A 74 8.38 -6.42 -14.68
CA ILE A 74 7.75 -7.44 -13.82
C ILE A 74 7.69 -6.98 -12.36
N GLU A 75 8.78 -6.39 -11.84
CA GLU A 75 8.82 -5.86 -10.47
C GLU A 75 7.80 -4.73 -10.27
N MET A 76 7.70 -3.79 -11.22
CA MET A 76 6.69 -2.72 -11.19
C MET A 76 5.26 -3.28 -11.22
N LEU A 77 4.96 -4.21 -12.14
CA LEU A 77 3.65 -4.84 -12.23
C LEU A 77 3.28 -5.61 -10.96
N THR A 78 4.25 -6.30 -10.37
CA THR A 78 4.06 -7.03 -9.11
C THR A 78 3.75 -6.07 -7.96
N HIS A 79 4.48 -4.96 -7.85
CA HIS A 79 4.23 -3.92 -6.86
C HIS A 79 2.81 -3.34 -6.98
N HIS A 80 2.39 -2.97 -8.19
CA HIS A 80 1.05 -2.44 -8.43
C HIS A 80 -0.05 -3.46 -8.14
N THR A 81 0.14 -4.71 -8.54
CA THR A 81 -0.82 -5.80 -8.30
C THR A 81 -1.01 -6.05 -6.80
N LEU A 82 0.08 -6.02 -6.02
CA LEU A 82 0.00 -6.12 -4.56
C LEU A 82 -0.72 -4.91 -3.94
N GLY A 83 -0.45 -3.70 -4.43
CA GLY A 83 -1.16 -2.49 -3.99
C GLY A 83 -2.68 -2.58 -4.24
N LEU A 84 -3.08 -3.02 -5.44
CA LEU A 84 -4.48 -3.24 -5.78
C LEU A 84 -5.12 -4.33 -4.92
N LEU A 85 -4.39 -5.42 -4.64
CA LEU A 85 -4.86 -6.47 -3.75
C LEU A 85 -5.14 -5.95 -2.34
N VAL A 86 -4.27 -5.10 -1.79
CA VAL A 86 -4.48 -4.46 -0.48
C VAL A 86 -5.75 -3.61 -0.49
N ILE A 87 -5.95 -2.79 -1.53
CA ILE A 87 -7.14 -1.94 -1.68
C ILE A 87 -8.40 -2.81 -1.80
N ALA A 88 -8.39 -3.85 -2.63
CA ALA A 88 -9.53 -4.74 -2.82
C ALA A 88 -9.92 -5.44 -1.51
N ILE A 89 -8.95 -5.95 -0.76
CA ILE A 89 -9.21 -6.56 0.56
C ILE A 89 -9.77 -5.52 1.53
N TRP A 90 -9.22 -4.30 1.56
CA TRP A 90 -9.73 -3.24 2.42
C TRP A 90 -11.19 -2.88 2.09
N ILE A 91 -11.52 -2.72 0.81
CA ILE A 91 -12.90 -2.47 0.35
C ILE A 91 -13.82 -3.58 0.87
N TYR A 92 -13.44 -4.85 0.63
CA TYR A 92 -14.22 -6.00 1.08
C TYR A 92 -14.43 -6.00 2.61
N VAL A 93 -13.36 -5.84 3.38
CA VAL A 93 -13.43 -5.80 4.85
C VAL A 93 -14.30 -4.64 5.33
N ASN A 94 -14.13 -3.45 4.74
CA ASN A 94 -14.88 -2.26 5.14
C ASN A 94 -16.37 -2.39 4.81
N LEU A 95 -16.73 -2.96 3.65
CA LEU A 95 -18.12 -3.23 3.28
C LEU A 95 -18.80 -4.23 4.23
N VAL A 96 -18.07 -5.26 4.67
CA VAL A 96 -18.57 -6.21 5.69
C VAL A 96 -18.75 -5.51 7.04
N MET A 97 -17.77 -4.72 7.48
CA MET A 97 -17.83 -3.99 8.76
C MET A 97 -18.96 -2.96 8.80
N LEU A 98 -19.26 -2.33 7.66
CA LEU A 98 -20.41 -1.42 7.49
C LEU A 98 -21.75 -2.16 7.33
N ARG A 99 -21.77 -3.50 7.38
CA ARG A 99 -22.96 -4.35 7.19
C ARG A 99 -23.63 -4.22 5.82
N ILE A 100 -22.93 -3.67 4.83
CA ILE A 100 -23.39 -3.60 3.44
C ILE A 100 -23.33 -4.98 2.80
N LEU A 101 -22.24 -5.72 3.05
CA LEU A 101 -22.08 -7.11 2.63
C LEU A 101 -22.20 -8.05 3.83
N LYS A 102 -22.94 -9.14 3.67
CA LYS A 102 -23.01 -10.22 4.66
C LYS A 102 -21.94 -11.26 4.35
N THR A 103 -21.19 -11.67 5.36
CA THR A 103 -20.24 -12.78 5.23
C THR A 103 -20.33 -13.70 6.44
N LYS A 104 -20.22 -15.01 6.20
CA LYS A 104 -20.07 -16.02 7.26
C LYS A 104 -18.58 -16.29 7.57
N ARG A 105 -17.66 -15.73 6.79
CA ARG A 105 -16.22 -15.97 6.92
C ARG A 105 -15.61 -15.02 7.96
N ARG A 106 -14.58 -15.51 8.67
CA ARG A 106 -13.79 -14.66 9.58
C ARG A 106 -13.00 -13.64 8.76
N LEU A 107 -12.96 -12.38 9.21
CA LEU A 107 -12.23 -11.30 8.51
C LEU A 107 -10.73 -11.30 8.77
N ILE A 108 -10.28 -11.94 9.86
CA ILE A 108 -8.88 -11.94 10.31
C ILE A 108 -7.91 -12.43 9.23
N PRO A 109 -8.16 -13.54 8.51
CA PRO A 109 -7.24 -13.99 7.46
C PRO A 109 -7.06 -12.95 6.35
N PHE A 110 -8.15 -12.31 5.92
CA PHE A 110 -8.10 -11.25 4.90
C PHE A 110 -7.25 -10.07 5.37
N MET A 111 -7.45 -9.61 6.62
CA MET A 111 -6.65 -8.53 7.20
C MET A 111 -5.16 -8.88 7.28
N ARG A 112 -4.82 -10.13 7.61
CA ARG A 112 -3.42 -10.60 7.64
C ARG A 112 -2.82 -10.64 6.23
N VAL A 113 -3.56 -11.13 5.24
CA VAL A 113 -3.12 -11.13 3.84
C VAL A 113 -2.89 -9.70 3.35
N ALA A 114 -3.78 -8.75 3.67
CA ALA A 114 -3.59 -7.35 3.32
C ALA A 114 -2.31 -6.77 3.96
N LEU A 115 -2.05 -7.06 5.24
CA LEU A 115 -0.82 -6.61 5.89
C LEU A 115 0.44 -7.18 5.22
N LEU A 116 0.46 -8.49 4.95
CA LEU A 116 1.59 -9.13 4.28
C LEU A 116 1.80 -8.60 2.85
N ALA A 117 0.71 -8.40 2.10
CA ALA A 117 0.76 -7.83 0.76
C ALA A 117 1.29 -6.38 0.79
N TRP A 118 0.89 -5.57 1.79
CA TRP A 118 1.40 -4.21 1.94
C TRP A 118 2.88 -4.19 2.29
N ILE A 119 3.33 -5.09 3.18
CA ILE A 119 4.76 -5.25 3.51
C ILE A 119 5.55 -5.68 2.26
N ALA A 120 5.06 -6.66 1.50
CA ALA A 120 5.72 -7.08 0.27
C ALA A 120 5.77 -5.94 -0.77
N ALA A 121 4.69 -5.18 -0.92
CA ALA A 121 4.63 -4.03 -1.82
C ALA A 121 5.68 -2.98 -1.45
N ILE A 122 5.85 -2.64 -0.15
CA ILE A 122 6.85 -1.64 0.25
C ILE A 122 8.29 -2.13 0.06
N LEU A 123 8.57 -3.42 0.29
CA LEU A 123 9.89 -4.01 0.01
C LEU A 123 10.25 -3.91 -1.48
N ILE A 124 9.31 -4.24 -2.36
CA ILE A 124 9.51 -4.08 -3.81
C ILE A 124 9.64 -2.60 -4.17
N GLY A 125 8.83 -1.72 -3.57
CA GLY A 125 8.91 -0.27 -3.80
C GLY A 125 10.27 0.33 -3.39
N MET A 126 10.84 -0.13 -2.27
CA MET A 126 12.21 0.21 -1.85
C MET A 126 13.23 -0.29 -2.88
N HIS A 127 13.14 -1.54 -3.31
CA HIS A 127 14.04 -2.11 -4.31
C HIS A 127 13.99 -1.35 -5.65
N LEU A 128 12.78 -0.97 -6.10
CA LEU A 128 12.58 -0.15 -7.30
C LEU A 128 13.23 1.24 -7.14
N TYR A 129 13.05 1.89 -5.99
CA TYR A 129 13.70 3.19 -5.73
C TYR A 129 15.23 3.07 -5.81
N LEU A 130 15.79 2.06 -5.14
CA LEU A 130 17.24 1.81 -5.16
C LEU A 130 17.71 1.59 -6.61
N THR A 131 17.07 0.69 -7.35
CA THR A 131 17.48 0.33 -8.72
C THR A 131 17.40 1.49 -9.71
N ILE A 132 16.47 2.43 -9.52
CA ILE A 132 16.25 3.54 -10.46
C ILE A 132 17.15 4.75 -10.15
N TYR A 133 17.48 5.00 -8.88
CA TYR A 133 18.05 6.26 -8.42
C TYR A 133 19.42 6.17 -7.73
N LEU A 134 19.89 4.95 -7.43
CA LEU A 134 21.17 4.65 -6.79
C LEU A 134 21.94 3.61 -7.62
#